data_AF-A0A3B6XG44-F1
#
_entry.id   AF-A0A3B6XG44-F1
#
_cell.length_a   1.000
_cell.length_b   1.000
_cell.length_c   1.000
_cell.angle_alpha   90.00
_cell.angle_beta   90.00
_cell.angle_gamma   90.00
#
_symmetry.space_group_name_H-M   'P 1'
#
loop_
_entity.id
_entity.type
_entity.pdbx_description
1 polymer ?
#
loop_
_entity_poly.entity_id
_entity_poly.type
_entity_poly.pdbx_seq_one_letter_code
_entity_poly.pdbx_strand_id
1 'polypeptide(L)' 'MRCEEMVELVTAYLEDALDADDRARFETHLHGCEGCAAYLDQLHATVGTLGGIREEHLDPVYRARLLAAFAETAGSW' A
#
# COMPACT_ATOMS: atom_id res chain seq x y z
N MET A 1 15.63 4.97 -13.68
CA MET A 1 14.55 5.93 -13.32
C MET A 1 15.11 6.96 -12.34
N ARG A 2 14.45 8.11 -12.21
CA ARG A 2 14.73 9.13 -11.19
C ARG A 2 14.03 8.76 -9.87
N CYS A 3 14.45 9.34 -8.75
CA CYS A 3 13.86 9.06 -7.44
C CYS A 3 12.35 9.40 -7.39
N GLU A 4 11.94 10.49 -8.05
CA GLU A 4 10.53 10.89 -8.18
C GLU A 4 9.67 9.80 -8.82
N GLU A 5 10.13 9.27 -9.96
CA GLU A 5 9.44 8.16 -10.66
C GLU A 5 9.39 6.88 -9.81
N MET A 6 10.42 6.61 -8.99
CA MET A 6 10.40 5.47 -8.07
C MET A 6 9.30 5.67 -7.02
N VAL A 7 9.26 6.85 -6.40
CA VAL A 7 8.26 7.17 -5.37
C VAL A 7 6.84 7.06 -5.92
N GLU A 8 6.60 7.49 -7.16
CA GLU A 8 5.30 7.34 -7.81
C GLU A 8 4.89 5.87 -8.03
N LEU A 9 5.85 4.99 -8.31
CA LEU A 9 5.60 3.57 -8.58
C LEU A 9 5.63 2.67 -7.34
N VAL A 10 5.97 3.21 -6.17
CA VAL A 10 6.22 2.40 -4.97
C VAL A 10 5.00 1.60 -4.51
N THR A 11 3.79 2.17 -4.63
CA THR A 11 2.56 1.45 -4.27
C THR A 11 2.31 0.28 -5.21
N ALA A 12 2.45 0.50 -6.53
CA ALA A 12 2.31 -0.58 -7.50
C ALA A 12 3.39 -1.67 -7.33
N TYR A 13 4.60 -1.30 -6.91
CA TYR A 13 5.63 -2.28 -6.55
C TYR A 13 5.24 -3.13 -5.33
N LEU A 14 4.69 -2.50 -4.27
CA LEU A 14 4.24 -3.19 -3.05
C LEU A 14 3.02 -4.09 -3.30
N GLU A 15 2.18 -3.73 -4.25
CA GLU A 15 0.98 -4.47 -4.65
C GLU A 15 1.24 -5.51 -5.75
N ASP A 16 2.51 -5.69 -6.17
CA ASP A 16 2.92 -6.58 -7.26
C ASP A 16 2.18 -6.30 -8.59
N ALA A 17 1.94 -5.01 -8.86
CA ALA A 17 1.15 -4.51 -9.99
C ALA A 17 1.99 -3.87 -11.11
N LEU A 18 3.32 -3.86 -10.97
CA LEU A 18 4.22 -3.39 -12.03
C LEU A 18 4.36 -4.44 -13.14
N ASP A 19 4.52 -3.97 -14.38
CA ASP A 19 4.99 -4.85 -15.44
C ASP A 19 6.48 -5.19 -15.25
N ALA A 20 6.96 -6.15 -16.06
CA ALA A 20 8.32 -6.68 -15.91
C ALA A 20 9.42 -5.64 -16.19
N ASP A 21 9.20 -4.68 -17.11
CA ASP A 21 10.20 -3.67 -17.44
C ASP A 21 10.29 -2.63 -16.32
N ASP A 22 9.13 -2.13 -15.88
CA ASP A 22 9.07 -1.17 -14.78
C ASP A 22 9.60 -1.77 -13.49
N ARG A 23 9.28 -3.04 -13.20
CA ARG A 23 9.82 -3.73 -12.02
C ARG A 23 11.35 -3.87 -12.07
N ALA A 24 11.92 -4.25 -13.21
CA ALA A 24 13.38 -4.35 -13.37
C ALA A 24 14.07 -2.99 -13.21
N ARG A 25 13.48 -1.92 -13.76
CA ARG A 25 13.98 -0.55 -13.62
C ARG A 25 13.89 -0.05 -12.17
N PHE A 26 12.82 -0.41 -11.47
CA PHE A 26 12.61 -0.14 -10.04
C PHE A 26 13.68 -0.80 -9.18
N GLU A 27 13.86 -2.11 -9.31
CA GLU A 27 14.84 -2.88 -8.54
C GLU A 27 16.28 -2.42 -8.82
N THR A 28 16.59 -2.11 -10.09
CA THR A 28 17.90 -1.52 -10.46
C THR A 28 18.14 -0.19 -9.73
N HIS A 29 17.12 0.65 -9.60
CA HIS A 29 17.23 1.93 -8.90
C HIS A 29 17.46 1.73 -7.39
N LEU A 30 16.73 0.81 -6.76
CA LEU A 30 16.92 0.49 -5.34
C LEU A 30 18.36 0.03 -5.05
N HIS A 31 18.96 -0.73 -5.94
CA HIS A 31 20.35 -1.18 -5.80
C HIS A 31 21.36 -0.03 -5.87
N GLY A 32 21.05 1.04 -6.61
CA GLY A 32 21.94 2.19 -6.84
C GLY A 32 21.69 3.40 -5.94
N CYS A 33 20.62 3.41 -5.13
CA CYS A 33 20.22 4.58 -4.35
C CYS A 33 19.79 4.21 -2.93
N GLU A 34 20.69 4.42 -1.97
CA GLU A 34 20.44 4.14 -0.54
C GLU A 34 19.21 4.88 0.02
N GLY A 35 19.00 6.14 -0.40
CA GLY A 35 17.85 6.92 0.07
C GLY A 35 16.50 6.34 -0.36
N CYS A 36 16.46 5.77 -1.57
CA CYS A 36 15.27 5.12 -2.13
C CYS A 36 15.04 3.73 -1.53
N ALA A 37 16.11 2.98 -1.24
CA ALA A 37 16.02 1.75 -0.46
C ALA A 37 15.48 2.00 0.96
N ALA A 38 16.00 3.02 1.65
CA ALA A 38 15.52 3.41 2.98
C ALA A 38 14.05 3.89 2.95
N TYR A 39 13.64 4.58 1.90
CA TYR A 39 12.24 4.98 1.71
C TYR A 39 11.31 3.76 1.53
N LEU A 40 11.72 2.76 0.77
CA LEU A 40 10.95 1.52 0.63
C LEU A 40 10.81 0.80 1.98
N ASP A 41 11.88 0.71 2.78
CA ASP A 41 11.84 0.12 4.11
C ASP A 41 10.85 0.85 5.04
N GLN A 42 10.79 2.19 4.98
CA GLN A 42 9.82 2.98 5.73
C GLN A 42 8.38 2.67 5.33
N LEU A 43 8.11 2.49 4.04
CA LEU A 43 6.79 2.12 3.56
C LEU A 43 6.42 0.69 3.98
N HIS A 44 7.34 -0.26 3.91
CA HIS A 44 7.14 -1.61 4.45
C HIS A 44 6.76 -1.56 5.95
N ALA A 45 7.46 -0.75 6.75
CA ALA A 45 7.14 -0.59 8.17
C ALA A 45 5.77 0.05 8.40
N THR A 46 5.40 1.04 7.58
CA THR A 46 4.10 1.71 7.64
C THR A 46 2.97 0.74 7.29
N VAL A 47 3.10 0.01 6.19
CA VAL A 47 2.14 -1.02 5.76
C VAL A 47 2.02 -2.12 6.80
N GLY A 48 3.13 -2.61 7.35
CA GLY A 48 3.11 -3.62 8.42
C GLY A 48 2.40 -3.12 9.69
N THR A 49 2.63 -1.86 10.07
CA THR A 49 1.98 -1.24 11.24
C THR A 49 0.48 -1.10 11.04
N LEU A 50 0.05 -0.58 9.89
CA LEU A 50 -1.36 -0.37 9.58
C LEU A 50 -2.09 -1.69 9.28
N GLY A 51 -1.45 -2.63 8.59
CA GLY A 51 -1.98 -3.97 8.31
C GLY A 51 -2.14 -4.82 9.57
N GLY A 52 -1.40 -4.51 10.65
CA GLY A 52 -1.58 -5.12 11.96
C GLY A 52 -2.84 -4.66 12.71
N ILE A 53 -3.58 -3.68 12.19
CA ILE A 53 -4.86 -3.25 12.78
C ILE A 53 -5.91 -4.32 12.46
N ARG A 54 -6.31 -5.06 13.50
CA ARG A 54 -7.29 -6.15 13.39
C ARG A 54 -8.72 -5.66 13.59
N GLU A 55 -9.68 -6.43 13.09
CA GLU A 55 -11.11 -6.16 13.25
C GLU A 55 -11.50 -6.06 14.74
N GLU A 56 -10.86 -6.82 15.61
CA GLU A 56 -11.05 -6.76 17.06
C GLU A 56 -10.65 -5.41 17.71
N HIS A 57 -9.93 -4.54 16.99
CA HIS A 57 -9.67 -3.15 17.41
C HIS A 57 -10.80 -2.19 17.03
N LEU A 58 -11.76 -2.62 16.20
CA LEU A 58 -12.94 -1.84 15.88
C LEU A 58 -14.00 -2.08 16.95
N ASP A 59 -14.55 -0.99 17.48
CA ASP A 59 -15.73 -1.06 18.34
C ASP A 59 -16.85 -1.84 17.61
N PRO A 60 -17.41 -2.92 18.19
CA PRO A 60 -18.39 -3.77 17.51
C PRO A 60 -19.64 -3.02 17.05
N VAL A 61 -20.06 -1.97 17.77
CA VAL A 61 -21.20 -1.13 17.40
C VAL A 61 -20.84 -0.28 16.19
N TYR A 62 -19.64 0.29 16.18
CA TYR A 62 -19.14 1.06 15.04
C TYR A 62 -18.98 0.20 13.78
N ARG A 63 -18.47 -1.03 13.93
CA ARG A 63 -18.36 -2.01 12.85
C ARG A 63 -19.74 -2.36 12.27
N ALA A 64 -20.72 -2.67 13.10
CA ALA A 64 -22.08 -2.97 12.65
C ALA A 64 -22.69 -1.80 11.86
N ARG A 65 -22.44 -0.56 12.30
CA ARG A 65 -22.89 0.64 11.58
C ARG A 65 -22.23 0.80 10.21
N LEU A 66 -20.92 0.55 10.09
CA LEU A 66 -20.21 0.61 8.81
C LEU A 66 -20.72 -0.44 7.83
N LEU A 67 -20.91 -1.67 8.28
CA LEU A 67 -21.43 -2.76 7.44
C LEU A 67 -22.87 -2.48 6.96
N ALA A 68 -23.73 -1.94 7.82
CA ALA A 68 -25.07 -1.53 7.41
C ALA A 68 -25.02 -0.44 6.33
N ALA A 69 -24.19 0.59 6.51
CA ALA A 69 -24.02 1.67 5.53
C ALA A 69 -23.52 1.14 4.17
N PHE A 70 -22.53 0.24 4.16
CA PHE A 70 -22.04 -0.36 2.91
C PHE A 70 -23.09 -1.23 2.23
N ALA A 71 -23.89 -2.00 2.99
CA ALA A 71 -24.97 -2.81 2.44
C ALA A 71 -26.08 -1.97 1.80
N GLU A 72 -26.45 -0.83 2.41
CA GLU A 72 -27.39 0.13 1.84
C GLU A 72 -26.87 0.73 0.53
N THR A 73 -25.57 1.03 0.48
CA THR A 73 -24.94 1.62 -0.71
C THR A 73 -24.84 0.60 -1.86
N ALA A 74 -24.57 -0.67 -1.56
CA ALA A 74 -24.52 -1.75 -2.56
C ALA A 74 -25.89 -2.07 -3.18
N GLY A 75 -27.00 -1.73 -2.52
CA GLY A 75 -28.36 -1.83 -3.08
C GLY A 75 -28.78 -0.63 -3.93
N SER A 76 -27.94 0.39 -4.04
CA SER A 76 -28.22 1.65 -4.76
C SER A 76 -27.51 1.78 -6.12
N TRP A 77 -26.87 0.71 -6.59
CA TRP A 77 -26.19 0.64 -7.89
C TRP A 77 -26.77 -0.48 -8.76
#